data_AF-A0A3M1L5R6-F1
#
_entry.id   AF-A0A3M1L5R6-F1
#
_cell.length_a   1.000
_cell.length_b   1.000
_cell.length_c   1.000
_cell.angle_alpha   90.00
_cell.angle_beta   90.00
_cell.angle_gamma   90.00
#
_symmetry.space_group_name_H-M   'P 1'
#
loop_
_entity.id
_entity.type
_entity.pdbx_description
1 polymer ?
#
loop_
_entity_poly.entity_id
_entity_poly.type
_entity_poly.pdbx_seq_one_letter_code
_entity_poly.pdbx_strand_id
1 'polypeptide(L)'
;SEGFLPGYNFPRLPIRAYVATGSRDGEFIARPRFLAVTEFGPRNLLYHEGRKYRVVRTQIPGGNISQRFVRAKLCNVCGYFHEGEAAERDLCERCGTVLDAGTSDYSKHFFEMTDVVTQPVERITCDEEERVREGYHVTSHFRFAPAPEGVRRYEAEAQDAEGIPLLRLTFGPAATLWRLNHGWRRSRELGFHLDTRKGYWARRPDAPEDRDPFSTPGEILSGVRLLVRDTRNILLIHPLPLRGGEPGRGSEVDKALLASLQAALQRGIEAVFQIAEEELAAERIGQGEHRAILLWEAAEGGLGVLARLVEDPDALAEVAQAALEICHFTPDGRDLRPPQDPEGCARACYDCLLSYRNQWDHGLLNRHLVRDWLLRLAAGRVQLRHDLRDREAHYQWLLERTDPASELERRFLQHLY
;
A
#
# COMPACT_ATOMS: atom_id res chain seq x y z
N SER A 1 3.75 22.25 27.62
CA SER A 1 4.11 20.88 28.00
C SER A 1 4.04 20.01 26.75
N GLU A 2 5.08 20.08 25.92
CA GLU A 2 5.22 19.25 24.72
C GLU A 2 5.95 17.97 25.15
N GLY A 3 5.18 16.98 25.58
CA GLY A 3 5.68 15.68 25.99
C GLY A 3 5.33 14.66 24.93
N PHE A 4 6.32 14.23 24.15
CA PHE A 4 6.44 12.90 23.55
C PHE A 4 5.11 12.15 23.37
N LEU A 5 4.47 12.31 22.22
CA LEU A 5 3.69 11.20 21.68
C LEU A 5 4.71 10.27 21.04
N PRO A 6 5.09 9.15 21.67
CA PRO A 6 5.93 8.17 21.01
C PRO A 6 5.26 7.75 19.71
N GLY A 7 6.07 7.54 18.65
CA GLY A 7 5.61 7.12 17.33
C GLY A 7 4.97 5.72 17.27
N TYR A 8 4.38 5.24 18.37
CA TYR A 8 3.60 4.03 18.40
C TYR A 8 2.33 4.24 17.58
N ASN A 9 2.29 3.61 16.42
CA ASN A 9 1.05 3.40 15.69
C ASN A 9 0.17 2.45 16.51
N PHE A 10 -0.70 3.00 17.38
CA PHE A 10 -1.64 2.18 18.15
C PHE A 10 -2.58 1.44 17.18
N PRO A 11 -2.55 0.10 17.16
CA PRO A 11 -3.35 -0.66 16.22
C PRO A 11 -4.82 -0.44 16.53
N ARG A 12 -5.59 -0.07 15.51
CA ARG A 12 -7.04 -0.03 15.65
C ARG A 12 -7.56 -1.47 15.81
N LEU A 13 -8.59 -1.67 16.64
CA LEU A 13 -9.19 -2.99 16.92
C LEU A 13 -9.51 -3.79 15.65
N PRO A 14 -9.12 -5.07 15.50
CA PRO A 14 -9.35 -5.84 14.28
C PRO A 14 -10.83 -5.89 13.88
N ILE A 15 -11.10 -6.19 12.61
CA ILE A 15 -12.47 -6.51 12.18
C ILE A 15 -12.73 -7.97 12.53
N ARG A 16 -13.94 -8.27 13.01
CA ARG A 16 -14.32 -9.62 13.40
C ARG A 16 -15.45 -10.14 12.53
N ALA A 17 -15.38 -11.42 12.20
CA ALA A 17 -16.49 -12.15 11.59
C ALA A 17 -17.14 -13.04 12.65
N TYR A 18 -18.45 -12.85 12.87
CA TYR A 18 -19.25 -13.77 13.65
C TYR A 18 -19.61 -15.01 12.83
N VAL A 19 -19.24 -16.17 13.34
CA VAL A 19 -19.48 -17.49 12.76
C VAL A 19 -20.42 -18.24 13.68
N ALA A 20 -21.65 -18.49 13.20
CA ALA A 20 -22.61 -19.31 13.93
C ALA A 20 -22.16 -20.79 13.87
N THR A 21 -21.54 -21.25 14.95
CA THR A 21 -21.27 -22.67 15.18
C THR A 21 -22.54 -23.35 15.70
N GLY A 22 -22.63 -24.69 15.61
CA GLY A 22 -23.84 -25.43 16.03
C GLY A 22 -24.08 -25.42 17.55
N SER A 23 -23.16 -24.85 18.33
CA SER A 23 -23.26 -24.58 19.76
C SER A 23 -24.07 -23.29 20.04
N ARG A 24 -24.61 -23.15 21.26
CA ARG A 24 -25.42 -21.98 21.66
C ARG A 24 -24.68 -20.64 21.54
N ASP A 25 -23.34 -20.67 21.57
CA ASP A 25 -22.48 -19.51 21.40
C ASP A 25 -21.70 -19.64 20.08
N GLY A 26 -21.84 -18.65 19.20
CA GLY A 26 -21.03 -18.53 17.99
C GLY A 26 -19.63 -17.99 18.27
N GLU A 27 -18.73 -18.12 17.31
CA GLU A 27 -17.32 -17.71 17.43
C GLU A 27 -17.05 -16.40 16.68
N PHE A 28 -16.05 -15.64 17.14
CA PHE A 28 -15.55 -14.46 16.45
C PHE A 28 -14.15 -14.71 15.89
N ILE A 29 -14.02 -14.66 14.57
CA ILE A 29 -12.72 -14.70 13.90
C ILE A 29 -12.23 -13.27 13.71
N ALA A 30 -11.10 -12.92 14.33
CA ALA A 30 -10.48 -11.61 14.18
C ALA A 30 -9.48 -11.59 13.01
N ARG A 31 -9.47 -10.50 12.24
CA ARG A 31 -8.49 -10.23 11.19
C ARG A 31 -7.99 -8.79 11.22
N PRO A 32 -6.70 -8.54 10.91
CA PRO A 32 -6.20 -7.20 10.63
C PRO A 32 -7.06 -6.52 9.56
N ARG A 33 -7.34 -5.22 9.73
CA ARG A 33 -8.26 -4.46 8.86
C ARG A 33 -7.98 -4.62 7.38
N PHE A 34 -6.72 -4.48 6.99
CA PHE A 34 -6.32 -4.56 5.60
C PHE A 34 -6.65 -5.93 5.02
N LEU A 35 -6.39 -7.01 5.72
CA LEU A 35 -6.75 -8.36 5.26
C LEU A 35 -8.27 -8.58 5.28
N ALA A 36 -8.96 -8.04 6.29
CA ALA A 36 -10.41 -8.16 6.43
C ALA A 36 -11.18 -7.56 5.24
N VAL A 37 -10.70 -6.47 4.61
CA VAL A 37 -11.40 -5.84 3.47
C VAL A 37 -11.59 -6.77 2.28
N THR A 38 -10.74 -7.79 2.16
CA THR A 38 -10.86 -8.86 1.15
C THR A 38 -11.43 -10.13 1.76
N GLU A 39 -10.89 -10.63 2.89
CA GLU A 39 -11.37 -11.90 3.47
C GLU A 39 -12.84 -11.81 3.91
N PHE A 40 -13.20 -10.72 4.59
CA PHE A 40 -14.54 -10.45 5.09
C PHE A 40 -15.36 -9.60 4.11
N GLY A 41 -14.97 -9.56 2.84
CA GLY A 41 -15.66 -8.84 1.79
C GLY A 41 -17.12 -9.32 1.60
N PRO A 42 -18.00 -8.49 1.03
CA PRO A 42 -19.41 -8.81 0.90
C PRO A 42 -19.60 -10.08 0.08
N ARG A 43 -20.36 -11.03 0.64
CA ARG A 43 -20.66 -12.33 0.03
C ARG A 43 -19.44 -13.23 -0.21
N ASN A 44 -18.26 -12.90 0.34
CA ASN A 44 -17.12 -13.80 0.29
C ASN A 44 -17.39 -15.09 1.10
N LEU A 45 -16.64 -16.14 0.78
CA LEU A 45 -16.64 -17.40 1.51
C LEU A 45 -15.48 -17.47 2.51
N LEU A 46 -15.80 -17.86 3.73
CA LEU A 46 -14.87 -18.16 4.80
C LEU A 46 -14.90 -19.65 5.09
N TYR A 47 -13.72 -20.24 5.21
CA TYR A 47 -13.54 -21.64 5.59
C TYR A 47 -13.16 -21.67 7.06
N HIS A 48 -13.98 -22.32 7.88
CA HIS A 48 -13.75 -22.47 9.31
C HIS A 48 -14.22 -23.85 9.77
N GLU A 49 -13.36 -24.58 10.48
CA GLU A 49 -13.64 -25.92 11.01
C GLU A 49 -14.24 -26.90 9.97
N GLY A 50 -13.72 -26.89 8.75
CA GLY A 50 -14.18 -27.75 7.66
C GLY A 50 -15.54 -27.37 7.06
N ARG A 51 -16.14 -26.26 7.49
CA ARG A 51 -17.40 -25.71 6.97
C ARG A 51 -17.16 -24.41 6.21
N LYS A 52 -18.09 -24.12 5.30
CA LYS A 52 -18.10 -22.89 4.50
C LYS A 52 -19.14 -21.93 5.06
N TYR A 53 -18.73 -20.67 5.21
CA TYR A 53 -19.56 -19.59 5.73
C TYR A 53 -19.55 -18.42 4.76
N ARG A 54 -20.72 -17.91 4.39
CA ARG A 54 -20.84 -16.73 3.53
C ARG A 54 -20.99 -15.49 4.38
N VAL A 55 -20.25 -14.44 4.05
CA VAL A 55 -20.44 -13.10 4.65
C VAL A 55 -21.74 -12.49 4.13
N VAL A 56 -22.75 -12.35 4.98
CA VAL A 56 -24.10 -11.92 4.56
C VAL A 56 -24.47 -10.53 5.04
N ARG A 57 -23.88 -10.06 6.13
CA ARG A 57 -24.33 -8.84 6.81
C ARG A 57 -23.18 -8.11 7.48
N THR A 58 -23.20 -6.78 7.41
CA THR A 58 -22.33 -5.92 8.22
C THR A 58 -23.09 -5.50 9.49
N GLN A 59 -22.40 -5.46 10.63
CA GLN A 59 -23.01 -4.98 11.86
C GLN A 59 -23.20 -3.46 11.80
N ILE A 60 -24.31 -2.97 12.35
CA ILE A 60 -24.65 -1.54 12.41
C ILE A 60 -24.52 -1.09 13.87
N PRO A 61 -23.39 -0.49 14.28
CA PRO A 61 -23.23 0.01 15.64
C PRO A 61 -24.15 1.23 15.85
N GLY A 62 -24.99 1.22 16.89
CA GLY A 62 -25.81 2.38 17.25
C GLY A 62 -26.98 2.70 16.32
N GLY A 63 -27.37 1.77 15.44
CA GLY A 63 -28.64 1.83 14.68
C GLY A 63 -28.66 2.72 13.43
N ASN A 64 -27.65 3.56 13.19
CA ASN A 64 -27.58 4.39 11.98
C ASN A 64 -26.37 4.03 11.11
N ILE A 65 -26.62 3.30 10.02
CA ILE A 65 -25.58 2.91 9.05
C ILE A 65 -25.01 4.11 8.29
N SER A 66 -25.77 5.21 8.15
CA SER A 66 -25.41 6.36 7.34
C SER A 66 -24.13 7.06 7.84
N GLN A 67 -23.86 6.97 9.16
CA GLN A 67 -22.66 7.52 9.79
C GLN A 67 -21.38 6.77 9.40
N ARG A 68 -21.49 5.57 8.82
CA ARG A 68 -20.35 4.78 8.33
C ARG A 68 -19.98 5.11 6.90
N PHE A 69 -20.80 5.87 6.19
CA PHE A 69 -20.45 6.32 4.85
C PHE A 69 -19.55 7.54 4.90
N VAL A 70 -18.41 7.41 4.22
CA VAL A 70 -17.43 8.47 4.03
C VAL A 70 -17.61 9.00 2.61
N ARG A 71 -17.83 10.31 2.52
CA ARG A 71 -17.73 11.05 1.27
C ARG A 71 -16.26 11.36 1.00
N ALA A 72 -15.74 10.91 -0.14
CA ALA A 72 -14.35 11.13 -0.50
C ALA A 72 -14.12 11.31 -2.00
N LYS A 73 -13.01 11.98 -2.34
CA LYS A 73 -12.37 11.98 -3.66
C LYS A 73 -11.05 11.23 -3.58
N LEU A 74 -10.77 10.36 -4.54
CA LEU A 74 -9.49 9.67 -4.71
C LEU A 74 -8.73 10.35 -5.83
N CYS A 75 -7.48 10.76 -5.60
CA CYS A 75 -6.63 11.23 -6.70
C CYS A 75 -6.03 10.04 -7.45
N ASN A 76 -6.45 9.81 -8.69
CA ASN A 76 -5.94 8.71 -9.52
C ASN A 76 -4.52 8.98 -10.05
N VAL A 77 -4.07 10.24 -9.99
CA VAL A 77 -2.75 10.66 -10.45
C VAL A 77 -1.66 10.34 -9.42
N CYS A 78 -1.87 10.66 -8.14
CA CYS A 78 -0.83 10.50 -7.12
C CYS A 78 -1.20 9.59 -5.94
N GLY A 79 -2.42 9.03 -5.93
CA GLY A 79 -2.90 8.11 -4.89
C GLY A 79 -3.39 8.76 -3.59
N TYR A 80 -3.45 10.11 -3.51
CA TYR A 80 -3.89 10.81 -2.30
C TYR A 80 -5.40 10.64 -2.04
N PHE A 81 -5.76 10.42 -0.78
CA PHE A 81 -7.15 10.26 -0.34
C PHE A 81 -7.70 11.60 0.21
N HIS A 82 -8.90 12.01 -0.21
CA HIS A 82 -9.54 13.24 0.25
C HIS A 82 -10.89 12.93 0.90
N GLU A 83 -11.00 13.05 2.23
CA GLU A 83 -12.27 12.90 2.96
C GLU A 83 -12.71 14.19 3.66
N GLY A 84 -13.99 14.26 4.01
CA GLY A 84 -14.57 15.39 4.73
C GLY A 84 -14.59 16.66 3.87
N GLU A 85 -14.05 17.75 4.39
CA GLU A 85 -13.94 19.03 3.67
C GLU A 85 -12.94 18.95 2.50
N ALA A 86 -11.89 18.14 2.63
CA ALA A 86 -10.89 17.97 1.57
C ALA A 86 -11.49 17.35 0.29
N ALA A 87 -12.61 16.61 0.42
CA ALA A 87 -13.33 16.03 -0.72
C ALA A 87 -14.07 17.09 -1.56
N GLU A 88 -14.32 18.29 -1.01
CA GLU A 88 -14.99 19.39 -1.73
C GLU A 88 -14.01 20.25 -2.53
N ARG A 89 -12.69 20.03 -2.35
CA ARG A 89 -11.66 20.78 -3.09
C ARG A 89 -11.62 20.34 -4.56
N ASP A 90 -11.26 21.29 -5.42
CA ASP A 90 -11.07 21.06 -6.86
C ASP A 90 -9.64 20.66 -7.21
N LEU A 91 -8.67 20.87 -6.31
CA LEU A 91 -7.27 20.52 -6.51
C LEU A 91 -6.83 19.47 -5.50
N CYS A 92 -5.97 18.55 -5.94
CA CYS A 92 -5.32 17.60 -5.06
C CYS A 92 -4.39 18.32 -4.08
N GLU A 93 -4.52 18.05 -2.77
CA GLU A 93 -3.73 18.69 -1.71
C GLU A 93 -2.25 18.28 -1.76
N ARG A 94 -1.94 17.17 -2.44
CA ARG A 94 -0.57 16.68 -2.62
C ARG A 94 0.05 17.13 -3.94
N CYS A 95 -0.56 16.78 -5.06
CA CYS A 95 0.04 16.98 -6.39
C CYS A 95 -0.47 18.21 -7.15
N GLY A 96 -1.49 18.91 -6.63
CA GLY A 96 -2.07 20.09 -7.28
C GLY A 96 -2.90 19.79 -8.53
N THR A 97 -3.00 18.53 -8.98
CA THR A 97 -3.83 18.17 -10.13
C THR A 97 -5.30 18.50 -9.85
N VAL A 98 -5.99 19.05 -10.86
CA VAL A 98 -7.45 19.24 -10.84
C VAL A 98 -8.13 17.89 -10.65
N LEU A 99 -9.05 17.79 -9.68
CA LEU A 99 -9.80 16.59 -9.34
C LEU A 99 -11.13 16.57 -10.08
N ASP A 100 -11.07 16.17 -11.35
CA ASP A 100 -12.24 15.98 -12.23
C ASP A 100 -12.55 14.49 -12.44
N ALA A 101 -13.51 14.17 -13.31
CA ALA A 101 -13.92 12.80 -13.58
C ALA A 101 -12.84 11.92 -14.26
N GLY A 102 -11.81 12.51 -14.87
CA GLY A 102 -10.71 11.79 -15.51
C GLY A 102 -9.53 11.53 -14.56
N THR A 103 -9.29 12.44 -13.62
CA THR A 103 -8.13 12.41 -12.72
C THR A 103 -8.47 11.99 -11.29
N SER A 104 -9.77 11.88 -10.97
CA SER A 104 -10.25 11.51 -9.65
C SER A 104 -11.44 10.56 -9.67
N ASP A 105 -11.63 9.83 -8.57
CA ASP A 105 -12.81 9.00 -8.33
C ASP A 105 -13.54 9.52 -7.09
N TYR A 106 -14.75 10.02 -7.30
CA TYR A 106 -15.60 10.56 -6.25
C TYR A 106 -16.71 9.56 -5.89
N SER A 107 -16.91 9.33 -4.60
CA SER A 107 -18.08 8.63 -4.11
C SER A 107 -18.52 9.14 -2.75
N LYS A 108 -19.84 9.15 -2.54
CA LYS A 108 -20.47 9.36 -1.23
C LYS A 108 -20.68 8.04 -0.48
N HIS A 109 -20.42 6.90 -1.13
CA HIS A 109 -20.79 5.56 -0.66
C HIS A 109 -19.57 4.70 -0.33
N PHE A 110 -18.47 5.29 0.14
CA PHE A 110 -17.39 4.51 0.76
C PHE A 110 -17.81 4.11 2.17
N PHE A 111 -18.03 2.82 2.40
CA PHE A 111 -18.50 2.30 3.67
C PHE A 111 -17.32 1.88 4.54
N GLU A 112 -17.13 2.55 5.69
CA GLU A 112 -16.12 2.16 6.68
C GLU A 112 -16.50 0.83 7.32
N MET A 113 -15.74 -0.21 6.99
CA MET A 113 -16.04 -1.60 7.30
C MET A 113 -16.20 -1.83 8.81
N THR A 114 -17.23 -2.59 9.17
CA THR A 114 -17.52 -3.02 10.54
C THR A 114 -17.40 -4.53 10.68
N ASP A 115 -17.58 -5.04 11.89
CA ASP A 115 -17.70 -6.48 12.13
C ASP A 115 -18.80 -7.07 11.24
N VAL A 116 -18.56 -8.29 10.74
CA VAL A 116 -19.45 -8.96 9.81
C VAL A 116 -20.13 -10.15 10.48
N VAL A 117 -21.27 -10.55 9.93
CA VAL A 117 -22.01 -11.75 10.30
C VAL A 117 -22.04 -12.68 9.11
N THR A 118 -21.77 -13.95 9.39
CA THR A 118 -21.71 -15.00 8.39
C THR A 118 -22.83 -16.02 8.59
N GLN A 119 -23.10 -16.80 7.55
CA GLN A 119 -24.06 -17.90 7.58
C GLN A 119 -23.50 -19.14 6.89
N PRO A 120 -23.78 -20.34 7.42
CA PRO A 120 -23.29 -21.59 6.83
C PRO A 120 -23.90 -21.83 5.44
N VAL A 121 -23.09 -22.37 4.53
CA VAL A 121 -23.51 -22.72 3.16
C VAL A 121 -23.02 -24.13 2.80
N GLU A 122 -23.93 -25.00 2.37
CA GLU A 122 -23.61 -26.40 2.01
C GLU A 122 -23.23 -26.54 0.53
N ARG A 123 -23.89 -25.78 -0.35
CA ARG A 123 -23.64 -25.78 -1.79
C ARG A 123 -23.12 -24.43 -2.24
N ILE A 124 -22.03 -24.46 -3.00
CA ILE A 124 -21.51 -23.31 -3.74
C ILE A 124 -21.60 -23.65 -5.22
N THR A 125 -22.05 -22.70 -6.02
CA THR A 125 -22.07 -22.87 -7.48
C THR A 125 -20.64 -22.77 -8.03
N CYS A 126 -20.39 -23.33 -9.22
CA CYS A 126 -19.09 -23.20 -9.88
C CYS A 126 -18.73 -21.72 -10.07
N ASP A 127 -19.70 -20.88 -10.45
CA ASP A 127 -19.54 -19.43 -10.60
C ASP A 127 -19.16 -18.73 -9.28
N GLU A 128 -19.72 -19.19 -8.15
CA GLU A 128 -19.37 -18.64 -6.83
C GLU A 128 -17.93 -19.05 -6.44
N GLU A 129 -17.50 -20.25 -6.77
CA GLU A 129 -16.13 -20.70 -6.54
C GLU A 129 -15.13 -19.96 -7.45
N GLU A 130 -15.46 -19.76 -8.72
CA GLU A 130 -14.64 -19.01 -9.67
C GLU A 130 -14.49 -17.53 -9.23
N ARG A 131 -15.56 -16.89 -8.75
CA ARG A 131 -15.51 -15.52 -8.21
C ARG A 131 -14.61 -15.40 -6.99
N VAL A 132 -14.64 -16.38 -6.08
CA VAL A 132 -13.76 -16.40 -4.91
C VAL A 132 -12.29 -16.55 -5.35
N ARG A 133 -12.03 -17.35 -6.39
CA ARG A 133 -10.68 -17.47 -6.98
C ARG A 133 -10.18 -16.17 -7.61
N GLU A 134 -11.06 -15.39 -8.23
CA GLU A 134 -10.69 -14.12 -8.87
C GLU A 134 -10.48 -12.96 -7.90
N GLY A 135 -11.23 -12.95 -6.79
CA GLY A 135 -11.12 -11.96 -5.73
C GLY A 135 -11.62 -10.55 -6.11
N TYR A 136 -11.13 -9.57 -5.37
CA TYR A 136 -11.62 -8.19 -5.41
C TYR A 136 -10.66 -7.25 -6.16
N HIS A 137 -11.22 -6.18 -6.73
CA HIS A 137 -10.45 -5.03 -7.16
C HIS A 137 -10.19 -4.13 -5.93
N VAL A 138 -8.95 -4.11 -5.47
CA VAL A 138 -8.53 -3.37 -4.27
C VAL A 138 -7.47 -2.36 -4.65
N THR A 139 -7.58 -1.14 -4.10
CA THR A 139 -6.57 -0.10 -4.26
C THR A 139 -6.17 0.47 -2.91
N SER A 140 -4.91 0.90 -2.80
CA SER A 140 -4.40 1.61 -1.63
C SER A 140 -4.25 3.11 -1.89
N HIS A 141 -4.63 3.91 -0.91
CA HIS A 141 -4.57 5.37 -0.95
C HIS A 141 -4.04 5.89 0.37
N PHE A 142 -3.40 7.05 0.38
CA PHE A 142 -2.72 7.53 1.58
C PHE A 142 -2.90 9.03 1.80
N ARG A 143 -2.57 9.46 3.03
CA ARG A 143 -2.34 10.85 3.43
C ARG A 143 -1.20 10.89 4.43
N PHE A 144 -0.34 11.88 4.29
CA PHE A 144 0.69 12.14 5.30
C PHE A 144 0.05 12.63 6.60
N ALA A 145 0.71 12.36 7.73
CA ALA A 145 0.27 12.86 9.02
C ALA A 145 0.27 14.40 9.03
N PRO A 146 -0.71 15.07 9.68
CA PRO A 146 -0.66 16.51 9.85
C PRO A 146 0.53 16.92 10.74
N ALA A 147 1.11 18.08 10.45
CA ALA A 147 2.12 18.75 11.26
C ALA A 147 1.66 20.19 11.56
N PRO A 148 2.26 20.91 12.54
CA PRO A 148 1.95 22.32 12.78
C PRO A 148 2.05 23.17 11.50
N GLU A 149 3.03 22.87 10.66
CA GLU A 149 3.22 23.48 9.35
C GLU A 149 3.04 22.42 8.24
N GLY A 150 1.79 22.20 7.82
CA GLY A 150 1.46 21.31 6.70
C GLY A 150 1.41 19.84 7.11
N VAL A 151 2.32 19.03 6.57
CA VAL A 151 2.32 17.57 6.75
C VAL A 151 3.70 17.05 7.15
N ARG A 152 3.72 16.03 8.01
CA ARG A 152 4.95 15.34 8.41
C ARG A 152 5.38 14.37 7.32
N ARG A 153 6.43 14.75 6.58
CA ARG A 153 7.12 13.91 5.61
C ARG A 153 8.59 14.28 5.52
N TYR A 154 9.42 13.32 5.11
CA TYR A 154 10.85 13.51 4.87
C TYR A 154 11.15 13.09 3.43
N GLU A 155 11.89 13.92 2.72
CA GLU A 155 12.26 13.68 1.33
C GLU A 155 13.75 13.35 1.27
N ALA A 156 14.13 12.39 0.45
CA ALA A 156 15.51 12.04 0.19
C ALA A 156 15.69 11.62 -1.27
N GLU A 157 16.94 11.59 -1.71
CA GLU A 157 17.31 11.06 -3.02
C GLU A 157 18.39 10.01 -2.89
N ALA A 158 18.18 8.88 -3.57
CA ALA A 158 19.22 7.89 -3.78
C ALA A 158 19.99 8.25 -5.04
N GLN A 159 21.30 8.46 -4.91
CA GLN A 159 22.20 8.81 -6.01
C GLN A 159 23.21 7.67 -6.23
N ASP A 160 23.71 7.48 -7.44
CA ASP A 160 24.85 6.60 -7.69
C ASP A 160 26.19 7.21 -7.22
N ALA A 161 27.28 6.49 -7.46
CA ALA A 161 28.64 6.91 -7.10
C ALA A 161 29.05 8.24 -7.77
N GLU A 162 28.50 8.54 -8.94
CA GLU A 162 28.71 9.78 -9.68
C GLU A 162 27.79 10.93 -9.23
N GLY A 163 26.89 10.70 -8.28
CA GLY A 163 25.94 11.70 -7.77
C GLY A 163 24.69 11.87 -8.65
N ILE A 164 24.44 10.98 -9.60
CA ILE A 164 23.26 11.03 -10.47
C ILE A 164 22.06 10.46 -9.69
N PRO A 165 20.95 11.21 -9.58
CA PRO A 165 19.78 10.75 -8.83
C PRO A 165 19.07 9.62 -9.56
N LEU A 166 18.85 8.52 -8.83
CA LEU A 166 18.19 7.29 -9.31
C LEU A 166 16.76 7.20 -8.77
N LEU A 167 16.55 7.49 -7.49
CA LEU A 167 15.24 7.39 -6.83
C LEU A 167 14.96 8.66 -6.03
N ARG A 168 13.71 9.12 -6.07
CA ARG A 168 13.19 10.07 -5.08
C ARG A 168 12.38 9.30 -4.04
N LEU A 169 12.79 9.46 -2.78
CA LEU A 169 12.20 8.83 -1.62
C LEU A 169 11.36 9.85 -0.86
N THR A 170 10.14 9.47 -0.48
CA THR A 170 9.30 10.29 0.41
C THR A 170 8.79 9.42 1.55
N PHE A 171 9.37 9.59 2.72
CA PHE A 171 8.98 8.90 3.94
C PHE A 171 7.89 9.68 4.67
N GLY A 172 6.80 9.00 5.01
CA GLY A 172 5.68 9.54 5.76
C GLY A 172 5.48 8.73 7.04
N PRO A 173 6.00 9.18 8.20
CA PRO A 173 5.71 8.51 9.47
C PRO A 173 4.25 8.74 9.86
N ALA A 174 3.65 7.74 10.50
CA ALA A 174 2.27 7.78 10.98
C ALA A 174 1.26 8.29 9.93
N ALA A 175 1.51 8.00 8.65
CA ALA A 175 0.59 8.33 7.57
C ALA A 175 -0.70 7.52 7.71
N THR A 176 -1.83 8.08 7.28
CA THR A 176 -3.06 7.30 7.20
C THR A 176 -3.08 6.58 5.86
N LEU A 177 -3.29 5.27 5.89
CA LEU A 177 -3.41 4.42 4.72
C LEU A 177 -4.81 3.82 4.66
N TRP A 178 -5.46 3.94 3.52
CA TRP A 178 -6.76 3.38 3.21
C TRP A 178 -6.61 2.25 2.22
N ARG A 179 -7.31 1.13 2.47
CA ARG A 179 -7.54 0.09 1.47
C ARG A 179 -9.01 0.07 1.09
N LEU A 180 -9.26 0.19 -0.20
CA LEU A 180 -10.60 0.27 -0.76
C LEU A 180 -10.88 -0.97 -1.58
N ASN A 181 -11.98 -1.66 -1.27
CA ASN A 181 -12.50 -2.74 -2.09
C ASN A 181 -13.63 -2.19 -2.97
N HIS A 182 -13.36 -2.12 -4.26
CA HIS A 182 -14.24 -1.55 -5.28
C HIS A 182 -15.27 -2.55 -5.82
N GLY A 183 -15.27 -3.79 -5.37
CA GLY A 183 -16.10 -4.85 -5.94
C GLY A 183 -15.30 -6.00 -6.52
N TRP A 184 -16.01 -6.96 -7.11
CA TRP A 184 -15.42 -8.13 -7.76
C TRP A 184 -14.66 -7.74 -9.03
N ARG A 185 -13.49 -8.34 -9.28
CA ARG A 185 -12.65 -7.98 -10.44
C ARG A 185 -13.34 -8.11 -11.80
N ARG A 186 -14.13 -9.18 -12.04
CA ARG A 186 -14.89 -9.35 -13.30
C ARG A 186 -16.26 -8.66 -13.31
N SER A 187 -16.58 -7.86 -12.29
CA SER A 187 -17.81 -7.08 -12.27
C SER A 187 -17.75 -5.93 -13.26
N ARG A 188 -18.81 -5.76 -14.07
CA ARG A 188 -19.03 -4.51 -14.82
C ARG A 188 -19.59 -3.39 -13.94
N GLU A 189 -20.21 -3.77 -12.82
CA GLU A 189 -20.73 -2.83 -11.83
C GLU A 189 -19.69 -2.57 -10.73
N LEU A 190 -19.50 -1.29 -10.41
CA LEU A 190 -18.62 -0.83 -9.36
C LEU A 190 -19.34 -0.88 -8.01
N GLY A 191 -18.74 -1.52 -7.01
CA GLY A 191 -19.27 -1.63 -5.66
C GLY A 191 -20.23 -2.81 -5.45
N PHE A 192 -20.93 -2.73 -4.32
CA PHE A 192 -21.84 -3.73 -3.78
C PHE A 192 -23.21 -3.11 -3.50
N HIS A 193 -24.19 -3.97 -3.21
CA HIS A 193 -25.54 -3.59 -2.84
C HIS A 193 -25.78 -3.86 -1.35
N LEU A 194 -26.21 -2.84 -0.61
CA LEU A 194 -26.41 -2.91 0.84
C LEU A 194 -27.84 -2.51 1.21
N ASP A 195 -28.53 -3.38 1.94
CA ASP A 195 -29.73 -3.00 2.70
C ASP A 195 -29.29 -2.12 3.86
N THR A 196 -29.58 -0.82 3.78
CA THR A 196 -29.15 0.17 4.77
C THR A 196 -29.88 0.06 6.11
N ARG A 197 -31.03 -0.63 6.16
CA ARG A 197 -31.79 -0.80 7.40
C ARG A 197 -31.30 -1.98 8.21
N LYS A 198 -30.99 -3.09 7.52
CA LYS A 198 -30.64 -4.36 8.17
C LYS A 198 -29.17 -4.73 8.08
N GLY A 199 -28.43 -4.08 7.18
CA GLY A 199 -27.01 -4.29 6.94
C GLY A 199 -26.70 -5.49 6.04
N TYR A 200 -27.69 -6.07 5.36
CA TYR A 200 -27.51 -7.24 4.51
C TYR A 200 -26.91 -6.88 3.15
N TRP A 201 -25.99 -7.70 2.67
CA TRP A 201 -25.39 -7.58 1.35
C TRP A 201 -26.24 -8.32 0.30
N ALA A 202 -26.95 -7.57 -0.54
CA ALA A 202 -27.85 -8.14 -1.54
C ALA A 202 -27.08 -8.82 -2.70
N ARG A 203 -27.74 -9.76 -3.40
CA ARG A 203 -27.26 -10.24 -4.71
C ARG A 203 -27.32 -9.08 -5.71
N ARG A 204 -26.61 -9.22 -6.83
CA ARG A 204 -26.86 -8.33 -7.96
C ARG A 204 -28.31 -8.45 -8.43
N PRO A 205 -28.92 -7.37 -8.93
CA PRO A 205 -30.27 -7.39 -9.49
C PRO A 205 -30.47 -8.37 -10.67
N ASP A 206 -29.39 -8.76 -11.36
CA ASP A 206 -29.39 -9.61 -12.56
C ASP A 206 -29.10 -11.10 -12.29
N ALA A 207 -28.93 -11.51 -11.04
CA ALA A 207 -28.75 -12.92 -10.69
C ALA A 207 -30.07 -13.70 -10.85
N PRO A 208 -30.07 -14.94 -11.38
CA PRO A 208 -31.28 -15.73 -11.54
C PRO A 208 -32.01 -15.90 -10.21
N GLU A 209 -33.34 -15.77 -10.25
CA GLU A 209 -34.26 -15.84 -9.11
C GLU A 209 -34.35 -17.26 -8.51
N ASP A 210 -33.28 -17.73 -7.88
CA ASP A 210 -33.47 -18.63 -6.75
C ASP A 210 -33.91 -17.76 -5.56
N ARG A 211 -34.95 -18.19 -4.84
CA ARG A 211 -35.39 -17.54 -3.59
C ARG A 211 -34.18 -17.37 -2.66
N ASP A 212 -33.57 -16.20 -2.68
CA ASP A 212 -32.55 -15.83 -1.71
C ASP A 212 -33.30 -15.65 -0.38
N PRO A 213 -33.08 -16.51 0.64
CA PRO A 213 -33.71 -16.34 1.95
C PRO A 213 -33.32 -15.02 2.62
N PHE A 214 -32.33 -14.31 2.06
CA PHE A 214 -31.80 -13.04 2.53
C PHE A 214 -32.21 -11.85 1.65
N SER A 215 -32.91 -12.08 0.53
CA SER A 215 -33.57 -11.00 -0.22
C SER A 215 -34.75 -10.50 0.59
N THR A 216 -34.54 -9.39 1.30
CA THR A 216 -35.61 -8.76 2.05
C THR A 216 -36.04 -7.48 1.32
N PRO A 217 -37.35 -7.18 1.21
CA PRO A 217 -37.80 -5.88 0.75
C PRO A 217 -37.23 -4.81 1.69
N GLY A 218 -36.31 -4.01 1.16
CA GLY A 218 -35.52 -3.05 1.93
C GLY A 218 -35.00 -1.94 1.03
N GLU A 219 -34.44 -0.91 1.66
CA GLU A 219 -33.82 0.21 0.97
C GLU A 219 -32.41 -0.22 0.55
N ILE A 220 -32.28 -0.71 -0.69
CA ILE A 220 -31.03 -1.19 -1.25
C ILE A 220 -30.26 -0.01 -1.83
N LEU A 221 -29.09 0.25 -1.26
CA LEU A 221 -28.13 1.21 -1.80
C LEU A 221 -27.10 0.46 -2.66
N SER A 222 -26.99 0.84 -3.94
CA SER A 222 -25.99 0.32 -4.87
C SER A 222 -24.73 1.19 -4.90
N GLY A 223 -23.65 0.65 -5.47
CA GLY A 223 -22.38 1.37 -5.60
C GLY A 223 -21.60 1.53 -4.30
N VAL A 224 -21.93 0.73 -3.28
CA VAL A 224 -21.25 0.75 -1.98
C VAL A 224 -19.88 0.12 -2.12
N ARG A 225 -18.82 0.84 -1.76
CA ARG A 225 -17.44 0.34 -1.82
C ARG A 225 -16.89 0.25 -0.41
N LEU A 226 -16.23 -0.85 -0.05
CA LEU A 226 -15.73 -0.99 1.31
C LEU A 226 -14.42 -0.23 1.49
N LEU A 227 -14.26 0.34 2.67
CA LEU A 227 -13.09 1.10 3.07
C LEU A 227 -12.64 0.64 4.44
N VAL A 228 -11.35 0.38 4.58
CA VAL A 228 -10.66 0.27 5.86
C VAL A 228 -9.51 1.25 5.88
N ARG A 229 -9.17 1.75 7.07
CA ARG A 229 -8.02 2.62 7.26
C ARG A 229 -7.21 2.22 8.46
N ASP A 230 -5.93 2.51 8.39
CA ASP A 230 -4.99 2.32 9.48
C ASP A 230 -3.88 3.38 9.43
N THR A 231 -3.16 3.54 10.53
CA THR A 231 -2.02 4.46 10.61
C THR A 231 -0.72 3.69 10.49
N ARG A 232 0.08 4.00 9.47
CA ARG A 232 1.26 3.25 9.07
C ARG A 232 2.40 4.18 8.68
N ASN A 233 3.62 3.71 8.91
CA ASN A 233 4.79 4.32 8.28
C ASN A 233 4.80 3.91 6.81
N ILE A 234 4.93 4.89 5.92
CA ILE A 234 4.95 4.66 4.47
C ILE A 234 6.21 5.23 3.83
N LEU A 235 6.66 4.63 2.74
CA LEU A 235 7.73 5.14 1.89
C LEU A 235 7.25 5.10 0.43
N LEU A 236 7.29 6.25 -0.22
CA LEU A 236 7.10 6.34 -1.67
C LEU A 236 8.45 6.36 -2.36
N ILE A 237 8.66 5.40 -3.25
CA ILE A 237 9.85 5.31 -4.09
C ILE A 237 9.44 5.68 -5.52
N HIS A 238 9.94 6.80 -6.02
CA HIS A 238 9.74 7.24 -7.40
C HIS A 238 11.04 6.98 -8.19
N PRO A 239 11.06 6.00 -9.11
CA PRO A 239 12.22 5.79 -9.97
C PRO A 239 12.38 6.94 -10.96
N LEU A 240 13.60 7.46 -11.06
CA LEU A 240 13.96 8.54 -11.98
C LEU A 240 14.55 7.95 -13.27
N PRO A 241 14.19 8.43 -14.47
CA PRO A 241 14.66 7.86 -15.72
C PRO A 241 16.20 7.78 -15.79
N LEU A 242 16.77 6.58 -15.98
CA LEU A 242 18.23 6.39 -16.10
C LEU A 242 18.83 6.98 -17.38
N ARG A 243 17.98 7.28 -18.37
CA ARG A 243 18.35 7.89 -19.66
C ARG A 243 17.33 8.98 -19.92
N GLY A 244 17.76 10.14 -20.41
CA GLY A 244 16.94 11.32 -20.71
C GLY A 244 15.87 11.15 -21.80
N GLY A 245 15.21 9.98 -21.87
CA GLY A 245 13.93 9.83 -22.51
C GLY A 245 12.83 10.32 -21.55
N GLU A 246 11.79 10.91 -22.13
CA GLU A 246 10.59 11.26 -21.37
C GLU A 246 10.11 10.04 -20.57
N PRO A 247 9.77 10.18 -19.27
CA PRO A 247 9.22 9.09 -18.49
C PRO A 247 8.05 8.46 -19.23
N GLY A 248 8.26 7.19 -19.58
CA GLY A 248 7.44 6.46 -20.52
C GLY A 248 5.97 6.43 -20.08
N ARG A 249 5.10 6.76 -21.03
CA ARG A 249 3.63 6.71 -20.98
C ARG A 249 3.08 5.30 -20.70
N GLY A 250 3.46 4.67 -19.58
CA GLY A 250 2.94 3.37 -19.19
C GLY A 250 3.19 2.24 -20.18
N SER A 251 4.35 2.21 -20.84
CA SER A 251 4.70 1.10 -21.71
C SER A 251 4.78 -0.22 -20.93
N GLU A 252 4.60 -1.36 -21.60
CA GLU A 252 4.74 -2.68 -20.97
C GLU A 252 6.14 -2.89 -20.36
N VAL A 253 7.17 -2.31 -20.97
CA VAL A 253 8.55 -2.34 -20.46
C VAL A 253 8.66 -1.58 -19.13
N ASP A 254 8.02 -0.40 -19.01
CA ASP A 254 8.01 0.37 -17.77
C ASP A 254 7.28 -0.37 -16.65
N LYS A 255 6.20 -1.07 -16.98
CA LYS A 255 5.45 -1.91 -16.03
C LYS A 255 6.30 -3.09 -15.54
N ALA A 256 6.97 -3.79 -16.45
CA ALA A 256 7.85 -4.91 -16.13
C ALA A 256 9.04 -4.48 -15.27
N LEU A 257 9.66 -3.34 -15.61
CA LEU A 257 10.74 -2.76 -14.81
C LEU A 257 10.26 -2.42 -13.39
N LEU A 258 9.14 -1.69 -13.26
CA LEU A 258 8.64 -1.27 -11.95
C LEU A 258 8.20 -2.46 -11.08
N ALA A 259 7.56 -3.47 -11.67
CA ALA A 259 7.19 -4.70 -10.98
C ALA A 259 8.43 -5.47 -10.50
N SER A 260 9.44 -5.59 -11.35
CA SER A 260 10.70 -6.27 -11.01
C SER A 260 11.47 -5.48 -9.94
N LEU A 261 11.49 -4.15 -10.02
CA LEU A 261 12.19 -3.29 -9.07
C LEU A 261 11.52 -3.34 -7.70
N GLN A 262 10.19 -3.28 -7.67
CA GLN A 262 9.44 -3.49 -6.43
C GLN A 262 9.79 -4.83 -5.79
N ALA A 263 9.71 -5.93 -6.55
CA ALA A 263 10.00 -7.27 -6.02
C ALA A 263 11.43 -7.37 -5.51
N ALA A 264 12.41 -6.88 -6.29
CA ALA A 264 13.82 -6.93 -5.91
C ALA A 264 14.12 -6.11 -4.64
N LEU A 265 13.63 -4.87 -4.57
CA LEU A 265 13.83 -4.02 -3.39
C LEU A 265 13.12 -4.60 -2.16
N GLN A 266 11.88 -5.08 -2.31
CA GLN A 266 11.16 -5.70 -1.21
C GLN A 266 11.93 -6.92 -0.65
N ARG A 267 12.38 -7.83 -1.52
CA ARG A 267 13.20 -9.00 -1.14
C ARG A 267 14.53 -8.61 -0.49
N GLY A 268 15.19 -7.56 -0.99
CA GLY A 268 16.42 -7.03 -0.42
C GLY A 268 16.20 -6.45 0.98
N ILE A 269 15.12 -5.70 1.19
CA ILE A 269 14.75 -5.14 2.50
C ILE A 269 14.46 -6.27 3.49
N GLU A 270 13.67 -7.27 3.09
CA GLU A 270 13.38 -8.46 3.91
C GLU A 270 14.67 -9.16 4.36
N ALA A 271 15.63 -9.33 3.45
CA ALA A 271 16.90 -9.99 3.75
C ALA A 271 17.82 -9.18 4.68
N VAL A 272 18.00 -7.88 4.41
CA VAL A 272 18.90 -7.01 5.20
C VAL A 272 18.37 -6.78 6.61
N PHE A 273 17.07 -6.52 6.73
CA PHE A 273 16.44 -6.20 8.01
C PHE A 273 15.88 -7.44 8.74
N GLN A 274 16.00 -8.63 8.14
CA GLN A 274 15.56 -9.91 8.70
C GLN A 274 14.08 -9.92 9.11
N ILE A 275 13.23 -9.35 8.26
CA ILE A 275 11.78 -9.28 8.47
C ILE A 275 11.04 -10.25 7.55
N ALA A 276 9.86 -10.69 7.96
CA ALA A 276 9.03 -11.57 7.14
C ALA A 276 8.32 -10.81 6.01
N GLU A 277 7.94 -11.52 4.94
CA GLU A 277 7.22 -10.95 3.78
C GLU A 277 5.87 -10.32 4.20
N GLU A 278 5.25 -10.79 5.29
CA GLU A 278 4.00 -10.21 5.80
C GLU A 278 4.20 -8.89 6.55
N GLU A 279 5.42 -8.58 6.98
CA GLU A 279 5.73 -7.41 7.81
C GLU A 279 6.01 -6.15 6.98
N LEU A 280 6.32 -6.31 5.69
CA LEU A 280 6.48 -5.23 4.73
C LEU A 280 5.61 -5.46 3.50
N ALA A 281 4.71 -4.52 3.22
CA ALA A 281 3.84 -4.60 2.07
C ALA A 281 4.18 -3.52 1.03
N ALA A 282 3.92 -3.83 -0.23
CA ALA A 282 4.26 -3.00 -1.37
C ALA A 282 3.15 -2.98 -2.42
N GLU A 283 2.79 -1.80 -2.92
CA GLU A 283 1.88 -1.62 -4.05
C GLU A 283 2.38 -0.53 -5.00
N ARG A 284 2.09 -0.66 -6.30
CA ARG A 284 2.37 0.40 -7.28
C ARG A 284 1.18 1.34 -7.34
N ILE A 285 1.43 2.63 -7.15
CA ILE A 285 0.39 3.66 -7.14
C ILE A 285 0.74 4.80 -8.10
N GLY A 286 -0.26 5.61 -8.42
CA GLY A 286 -0.10 6.82 -9.23
C GLY A 286 0.13 6.57 -10.72
N GLN A 287 0.22 7.66 -11.47
CA GLN A 287 0.33 7.68 -12.92
C GLN A 287 1.34 8.75 -13.38
N GLY A 288 1.89 8.57 -14.59
CA GLY A 288 2.89 9.49 -15.15
C GLY A 288 4.07 9.71 -14.19
N GLU A 289 4.45 10.98 -13.99
CA GLU A 289 5.50 11.42 -13.05
C GLU A 289 5.24 11.03 -11.59
N HIS A 290 3.99 10.77 -11.22
CA HIS A 290 3.59 10.41 -9.86
C HIS A 290 3.52 8.89 -9.64
N ARG A 291 3.91 8.10 -10.64
CA ARG A 291 4.01 6.64 -10.50
C ARG A 291 5.10 6.32 -9.47
N ALA A 292 4.73 5.54 -8.46
CA ALA A 292 5.61 5.19 -7.35
C ALA A 292 5.37 3.75 -6.90
N ILE A 293 6.37 3.20 -6.21
CA ILE A 293 6.20 2.05 -5.33
C ILE A 293 5.89 2.61 -3.94
N LEU A 294 4.71 2.30 -3.41
CA LEU A 294 4.32 2.57 -2.04
C LEU A 294 4.68 1.35 -1.19
N LEU A 295 5.61 1.53 -0.25
CA LEU A 295 5.90 0.58 0.81
C LEU A 295 5.23 1.02 2.11
N TRP A 296 4.77 0.07 2.91
CA TRP A 296 4.35 0.35 4.28
C TRP A 296 4.67 -0.81 5.23
N GLU A 297 4.97 -0.45 6.48
CA GLU A 297 5.24 -1.41 7.55
C GLU A 297 3.91 -2.04 8.01
N ALA A 298 3.69 -3.30 7.65
CA ALA A 298 2.48 -4.04 7.94
C ALA A 298 2.47 -4.62 9.37
N ALA A 299 3.63 -4.75 10.01
CA ALA A 299 3.74 -5.05 11.44
C ALA A 299 3.15 -3.94 12.32
N GLU A 300 2.57 -4.31 13.46
CA GLU A 300 2.05 -3.36 14.44
C GLU A 300 3.20 -2.60 15.13
N GLY A 301 3.02 -1.31 15.44
CA GLY A 301 4.04 -0.48 16.09
C GLY A 301 5.12 0.09 15.17
N GLY A 302 5.25 -0.42 13.94
CA GLY A 302 6.28 0.02 12.99
C GLY A 302 7.63 -0.68 13.21
N LEU A 303 8.33 -0.96 12.12
CA LEU A 303 9.61 -1.68 12.12
C LEU A 303 10.82 -0.73 12.18
N GLY A 304 10.62 0.55 11.82
CA GLY A 304 11.71 1.53 11.69
C GLY A 304 12.56 1.32 10.43
N VAL A 305 12.25 0.32 9.62
CA VAL A 305 12.98 -0.05 8.40
C VAL A 305 12.84 1.04 7.35
N LEU A 306 11.62 1.57 7.17
CA LEU A 306 11.39 2.60 6.16
C LEU A 306 12.03 3.96 6.50
N ALA A 307 12.11 4.28 7.80
CA ALA A 307 12.83 5.46 8.28
C ALA A 307 14.33 5.30 8.01
N ARG A 308 14.89 4.13 8.35
CA ARG A 308 16.32 3.85 8.16
C ARG A 308 16.73 3.92 6.68
N LEU A 309 15.91 3.45 5.74
CA LEU A 309 16.19 3.59 4.30
C LEU A 309 16.31 5.05 3.81
N VAL A 310 15.80 6.01 4.58
CA VAL A 310 15.83 7.45 4.25
C VAL A 310 16.88 8.20 5.07
N GLU A 311 17.10 7.79 6.32
CA GLU A 311 18.01 8.46 7.26
C GLU A 311 19.45 7.96 7.19
N ASP A 312 19.65 6.66 6.96
CA ASP A 312 20.95 6.02 6.85
C ASP A 312 21.46 6.09 5.40
N PRO A 313 22.56 6.81 5.13
CA PRO A 313 23.08 6.99 3.77
C PRO A 313 23.38 5.70 3.03
N ASP A 314 23.71 4.62 3.75
CA ASP A 314 24.22 3.37 3.16
C ASP A 314 23.16 2.25 3.16
N ALA A 315 22.09 2.36 3.96
CA ALA A 315 21.09 1.30 4.12
C ALA A 315 20.44 0.84 2.80
N LEU A 316 20.17 1.77 1.87
CA LEU A 316 19.61 1.40 0.57
C LEU A 316 20.64 0.70 -0.33
N ALA A 317 21.93 1.03 -0.20
CA ALA A 317 22.99 0.37 -0.92
C ALA A 317 23.16 -1.09 -0.43
N GLU A 318 23.10 -1.32 0.89
CA GLU A 318 23.07 -2.66 1.48
C GLU A 318 21.89 -3.48 0.94
N VAL A 319 20.69 -2.87 0.89
CA VAL A 319 19.50 -3.50 0.31
C VAL A 319 19.69 -3.85 -1.17
N ALA A 320 20.28 -2.96 -1.95
CA ALA A 320 20.53 -3.20 -3.37
C ALA A 320 21.55 -4.33 -3.60
N GLN A 321 22.56 -4.45 -2.74
CA GLN A 321 23.53 -5.55 -2.76
C GLN A 321 22.86 -6.89 -2.46
N ALA A 322 22.04 -6.95 -1.40
CA ALA A 322 21.26 -8.14 -1.09
C ALA A 322 20.29 -8.51 -2.22
N ALA A 323 19.65 -7.51 -2.84
CA ALA A 323 18.76 -7.72 -3.97
C ALA A 323 19.50 -8.25 -5.22
N LEU A 324 20.74 -7.83 -5.48
CA LEU A 324 21.59 -8.41 -6.54
C LEU A 324 21.85 -9.90 -6.29
N GLU A 325 22.26 -10.24 -5.07
CA GLU A 325 22.54 -11.63 -4.68
C GLU A 325 21.30 -12.52 -4.83
N ILE A 326 20.15 -12.05 -4.34
CA ILE A 326 18.85 -12.73 -4.50
C ILE A 326 18.49 -12.88 -5.98
N CYS A 327 18.80 -11.89 -6.80
CA CYS A 327 18.63 -11.96 -8.26
C CYS A 327 19.67 -12.84 -8.96
N HIS A 328 20.52 -13.56 -8.21
CA HIS A 328 21.60 -14.40 -8.72
C HIS A 328 22.64 -13.61 -9.52
N PHE A 329 22.95 -12.39 -9.10
CA PHE A 329 24.06 -11.61 -9.63
C PHE A 329 25.19 -11.52 -8.60
N THR A 330 26.42 -11.46 -9.09
CA THR A 330 27.56 -11.05 -8.28
C THR A 330 27.51 -9.54 -7.98
N PRO A 331 28.31 -9.03 -7.03
CA PRO A 331 28.41 -7.59 -6.77
C PRO A 331 28.82 -6.76 -8.00
N ASP A 332 29.55 -7.35 -8.96
CA ASP A 332 29.90 -6.73 -10.25
C ASP A 332 28.86 -6.97 -11.36
N GLY A 333 27.74 -7.65 -11.06
CA GLY A 333 26.61 -7.84 -11.98
C GLY A 333 26.72 -9.03 -12.92
N ARG A 334 27.68 -9.93 -12.71
CA ARG A 334 27.75 -11.18 -13.49
C ARG A 334 26.63 -12.11 -13.07
N ASP A 335 25.98 -12.72 -14.05
CA ASP A 335 24.87 -13.65 -13.85
C ASP A 335 25.38 -15.02 -13.40
N LEU A 336 24.98 -15.45 -12.20
CA LEU A 336 25.35 -16.73 -11.59
C LEU A 336 24.43 -17.89 -12.00
N ARG A 337 23.26 -17.60 -12.59
CA ARG A 337 22.31 -18.63 -13.07
C ARG A 337 21.85 -18.28 -14.47
N PRO A 338 22.75 -18.24 -15.47
CA PRO A 338 22.46 -17.70 -16.79
C PRO A 338 21.39 -18.51 -17.53
N PRO A 339 20.59 -17.91 -18.44
CA PRO A 339 19.49 -18.60 -19.13
C PRO A 339 19.90 -19.80 -19.99
N GLN A 340 21.19 -19.92 -20.35
CA GLN A 340 21.71 -21.02 -21.15
C GLN A 340 21.94 -22.30 -20.32
N ASP A 341 21.99 -22.17 -18.99
CA ASP A 341 22.07 -23.30 -18.07
C ASP A 341 20.67 -23.95 -17.98
N PRO A 342 20.53 -25.28 -18.16
CA PRO A 342 19.28 -26.00 -17.93
C PRO A 342 18.67 -25.76 -16.54
N GLU A 343 19.49 -25.53 -15.51
CA GLU A 343 19.04 -25.18 -14.15
C GLU A 343 19.13 -23.67 -13.86
N GLY A 344 19.38 -22.87 -14.90
CA GLY A 344 19.47 -21.42 -14.86
C GLY A 344 18.13 -20.74 -14.61
N CYS A 345 18.16 -19.45 -14.26
CA CYS A 345 16.98 -18.64 -14.00
C CYS A 345 16.79 -17.61 -15.13
N ALA A 346 16.04 -17.99 -16.17
CA ALA A 346 15.92 -17.19 -17.39
C ALA A 346 15.28 -15.80 -17.21
N ARG A 347 14.31 -15.65 -16.30
CA ARG A 347 13.60 -14.39 -16.05
C ARG A 347 13.42 -14.11 -14.56
N ALA A 348 12.74 -15.02 -13.88
CA ALA A 348 12.47 -14.98 -12.45
C ALA A 348 12.14 -16.41 -11.98
N CYS A 349 12.46 -16.71 -10.73
CA CYS A 349 12.13 -17.96 -10.03
C CYS A 349 11.76 -17.66 -8.58
N TYR A 350 11.30 -18.66 -7.84
CA TYR A 350 10.92 -18.53 -6.42
C TYR A 350 12.10 -18.24 -5.49
N ASP A 351 13.33 -18.55 -5.92
CA ASP A 351 14.54 -18.21 -5.17
C ASP A 351 14.94 -16.72 -5.36
N CYS A 352 14.33 -16.01 -6.32
CA CYS A 352 14.64 -14.62 -6.61
C CYS A 352 13.45 -13.66 -6.47
N LEU A 353 12.61 -13.52 -7.50
CA LEU A 353 11.54 -12.51 -7.56
C LEU A 353 10.13 -13.07 -7.41
N LEU A 354 9.90 -14.36 -7.68
CA LEU A 354 8.54 -14.92 -7.60
C LEU A 354 8.18 -15.17 -6.13
N SER A 355 7.00 -14.73 -5.73
CA SER A 355 6.38 -15.11 -4.46
C SER A 355 4.93 -15.51 -4.69
N TYR A 356 4.31 -16.14 -3.69
CA TYR A 356 2.89 -16.45 -3.75
C TYR A 356 2.01 -15.19 -3.70
N ARG A 357 2.55 -14.06 -3.22
CA ARG A 357 1.84 -12.80 -3.07
C ARG A 357 1.84 -11.96 -4.34
N ASN A 358 2.80 -12.19 -5.25
CA ASN A 358 2.93 -11.45 -6.51
C ASN A 358 2.58 -12.26 -7.77
N GLN A 359 1.76 -13.31 -7.65
CA GLN A 359 1.34 -14.19 -8.76
C GLN A 359 0.86 -13.42 -10.00
N TRP A 360 0.13 -12.32 -9.81
CA TRP A 360 -0.35 -11.47 -10.89
C TRP A 360 0.78 -10.79 -11.69
N ASP A 361 1.93 -10.60 -11.08
CA ASP A 361 3.11 -9.99 -11.70
C ASP A 361 4.06 -11.01 -12.31
N HIS A 362 3.86 -12.33 -12.13
CA HIS A 362 4.81 -13.36 -12.59
C HIS A 362 5.18 -13.22 -14.08
N GLY A 363 4.23 -12.85 -14.93
CA GLY A 363 4.48 -12.61 -16.37
C GLY A 363 5.30 -11.34 -16.67
N LEU A 364 5.33 -10.39 -15.75
CA LEU A 364 6.07 -9.12 -15.85
C LEU A 364 7.48 -9.23 -15.27
N LEU A 365 7.69 -10.06 -14.25
CA LEU A 365 8.96 -10.13 -13.52
C LEU A 365 10.13 -10.57 -14.41
N ASN A 366 11.23 -9.84 -14.31
CA ASN A 366 12.48 -10.11 -15.00
C ASN A 366 13.66 -9.47 -14.25
N ARG A 367 14.48 -10.31 -13.61
CA ARG A 367 15.66 -9.88 -12.83
C ARG A 367 16.68 -9.09 -13.66
N HIS A 368 16.76 -9.34 -14.96
CA HIS A 368 17.75 -8.67 -15.82
C HIS A 368 17.38 -7.20 -16.07
N LEU A 369 16.10 -6.83 -15.96
CA LEU A 369 15.66 -5.43 -16.14
C LEU A 369 16.15 -4.52 -15.01
N VAL A 370 16.36 -5.08 -13.82
CA VAL A 370 16.73 -4.32 -12.61
C VAL A 370 18.20 -4.39 -12.28
N ARG A 371 18.98 -5.26 -12.94
CA ARG A 371 20.40 -5.45 -12.66
C ARG A 371 21.17 -4.12 -12.62
N ASP A 372 21.08 -3.33 -13.69
CA ASP A 372 21.84 -2.08 -13.81
C ASP A 372 21.37 -1.02 -12.80
N TRP A 373 20.09 -1.04 -12.42
CA TRP A 373 19.57 -0.21 -11.33
C TRP A 373 20.17 -0.60 -9.99
N LEU A 374 20.15 -1.90 -9.68
CA LEU A 374 20.65 -2.41 -8.41
C LEU A 374 22.17 -2.20 -8.28
N LEU A 375 22.95 -2.35 -9.36
CA LEU A 375 24.39 -2.03 -9.35
C LEU A 375 24.65 -0.57 -9.00
N ARG A 376 23.91 0.36 -9.63
CA ARG A 376 24.06 1.81 -9.38
C ARG A 376 23.61 2.18 -7.97
N LEU A 377 22.54 1.57 -7.47
CA LEU A 377 22.08 1.75 -6.08
C LEU A 377 23.07 1.18 -5.06
N ALA A 378 23.65 0.00 -5.35
CA ALA A 378 24.62 -0.69 -4.49
C ALA A 378 25.94 0.06 -4.32
N ALA A 379 26.31 0.90 -5.31
CA ALA A 379 27.46 1.79 -5.26
C ALA A 379 27.09 3.23 -4.84
N GLY A 380 25.80 3.47 -4.59
CA GLY A 380 25.23 4.78 -4.33
C GLY A 380 25.11 5.12 -2.85
N ARG A 381 24.47 6.28 -2.59
CA ARG A 381 24.12 6.73 -1.24
C ARG A 381 22.80 7.48 -1.22
N VAL A 382 22.13 7.47 -0.07
CA VAL A 382 20.93 8.26 0.19
C VAL A 382 21.31 9.61 0.78
N GLN A 383 20.70 10.68 0.27
CA GLN A 383 20.86 12.04 0.79
C GLN A 383 19.50 12.59 1.20
N LEU A 384 19.36 12.91 2.49
CA LEU A 384 18.20 13.57 3.04
C LEU A 384 18.10 15.01 2.51
N ARG A 385 16.89 15.44 2.17
CA ARG A 385 16.56 16.81 1.76
C ARG A 385 15.79 17.50 2.88
N HIS A 386 16.27 18.67 3.32
CA HIS A 386 15.61 19.53 4.29
C HIS A 386 15.10 20.80 3.61
N ASP A 387 13.79 20.93 3.39
CA ASP A 387 13.20 22.08 2.68
C ASP A 387 13.88 22.38 1.34
N LEU A 388 14.14 21.33 0.54
CA LEU A 388 14.89 21.38 -0.73
C LEU A 388 16.39 21.70 -0.60
N ARG A 389 16.92 21.85 0.62
CA ARG A 389 18.36 21.98 0.89
C ARG A 389 18.97 20.59 1.07
N ASP A 390 20.14 20.38 0.50
CA ASP A 390 20.98 19.23 0.86
C ASP A 390 21.59 19.43 2.26
N ARG A 391 22.31 18.42 2.77
CA ARG A 391 22.90 18.46 4.11
C ARG A 391 23.86 19.64 4.30
N GLU A 392 24.64 19.99 3.29
CA GLU A 392 25.58 21.13 3.33
C GLU A 392 24.82 22.46 3.40
N ALA A 393 23.88 22.68 2.48
CA ALA A 393 23.07 23.89 2.45
C ALA A 393 22.21 24.03 3.72
N HIS A 394 21.75 22.93 4.31
CA HIS A 394 21.04 22.95 5.59
C HIS A 394 21.97 23.27 6.76
N TYR A 395 23.17 22.70 6.78
CA TYR A 395 24.19 23.01 7.79
C TYR A 395 24.58 24.50 7.76
N GLN A 396 24.83 25.07 6.58
CA GLN A 396 25.09 26.50 6.44
C GLN A 396 23.91 27.36 6.91
N TRP A 397 22.69 26.97 6.53
CA TRP A 397 21.47 27.66 6.96
C TRP A 397 21.27 27.66 8.48
N LEU A 398 21.62 26.55 9.15
CA LEU A 398 21.60 26.43 10.61
C LEU A 398 22.70 27.28 11.25
N LEU A 399 23.92 27.24 10.70
CA LEU A 399 25.03 28.09 11.16
C LEU A 399 24.69 29.58 11.12
N GLU A 400 24.05 30.05 10.05
CA GLU A 400 23.58 31.44 9.91
C GLU A 400 22.55 31.85 10.97
N ARG A 401 21.86 30.87 11.58
CA ARG A 401 20.81 31.07 12.59
C ARG A 401 21.27 30.81 14.02
N THR A 402 22.51 30.37 14.20
CA THR A 402 23.08 30.21 15.55
C THR A 402 23.18 31.56 16.25
N ASP A 403 22.93 31.57 17.55
CA ASP A 403 23.13 32.77 18.36
C ASP A 403 24.60 33.23 18.27
N PRO A 404 24.89 34.43 17.75
CA PRO A 404 26.26 34.94 17.66
C PRO A 404 26.92 35.12 19.04
N ALA A 405 26.16 35.17 20.14
CA ALA A 405 26.66 35.28 21.50
C ALA A 405 26.98 33.91 22.17
N SER A 406 26.67 32.78 21.52
CA SER A 406 26.86 31.43 22.07
C SER A 406 27.53 30.49 21.07
N GLU A 407 28.72 29.97 21.40
CA GLU A 407 29.44 29.02 20.55
C GLU A 407 28.91 27.58 20.63
N LEU A 408 28.06 27.27 21.62
CA LEU A 408 27.62 25.91 21.90
C LEU A 408 26.86 25.30 20.72
N GLU A 409 25.95 26.07 20.12
CA GLU A 409 25.18 25.65 18.96
C GLU A 409 26.10 25.38 17.75
N ARG A 410 27.07 26.26 17.49
CA ARG A 410 28.02 26.09 16.38
C ARG A 410 28.90 24.86 16.57
N ARG A 411 29.39 24.63 17.79
CA ARG A 411 30.20 23.44 18.12
C ARG A 411 29.38 22.16 18.01
N PHE A 412 28.12 22.19 18.39
CA PHE A 412 27.22 21.06 18.27
C PHE A 412 26.92 20.74 16.79
N LEU A 413 26.62 21.76 15.97
CA LEU A 413 26.43 21.58 14.53
C LEU A 413 27.70 21.04 13.84
N GLN A 414 28.88 21.57 14.17
CA GLN A 414 30.17 21.07 13.65
C GLN A 414 30.46 19.62 14.05
N HIS A 415 29.95 19.16 15.19
CA HIS A 415 30.13 17.78 15.63
C HIS A 415 29.21 16.81 14.88
N LEU A 416 28.01 17.28 14.49
CA LEU A 416 27.01 16.48 13.78
C LEU A 416 27.19 16.46 12.26
N TYR A 417 27.87 17.46 11.70
CA TYR A 417 28.22 17.52 10.29
C TYR A 417 29.39 16.59 9.98
#